data_AF-A0A545TRH7-F1
#
_entry.id   AF-A0A545TRH7-F1
#
_cell.length_a   1.000
_cell.length_b   1.000
_cell.length_c   1.000
_cell.angle_alpha   90.00
_cell.angle_beta   90.00
_cell.angle_gamma   90.00
#
_symmetry.space_group_name_H-M   'P 1'
#
loop_
_entity.id
_entity.type
_entity.pdbx_description
1 polymer ?
#
loop_
_entity_poly.entity_id
_entity_poly.type
_entity_poly.pdbx_seq_one_letter_code
_entity_poly.pdbx_strand_id
1 'polypeptide(L)'
;MSNQDPSDVENPEENQQDSEKRTNLGRGLAALFGDENEDYASLDKVRSTKEVPIEHLHPNRFQPRQYFDDEALASLTDSIRENGVLQPIIVRRHPDRASEYEIIAGERRWRASQKALLHEVPVVIREFTDSQALEVAIVENVQRQDLSPLEEAEGYRRLMDEFSHTQEDLGRVVGKSRSHIANTLRLLTLPDEVKSFLEAGHLSAGHARALIGADNPATLAKRIFADGLSVRETERLIKKAKSGEGDGADRPSGKTSAKGAGGEGAESRPVPFEKDADTIALERDLSNMLGLEVAIEFYGKGGSLTIRYETLEQLDDVLHRLNQTPVN
;
A
#
# COMPACT_ATOMS: atom_id res chain seq x y z
N MET A 1 -56.56 67.94 3.66
CA MET A 1 -55.81 68.55 2.54
C MET A 1 -54.37 68.07 2.68
N SER A 2 -54.05 66.95 2.03
CA SER A 2 -53.11 66.90 0.86
C SER A 2 -51.66 66.89 1.36
N ASN A 3 -50.80 65.89 1.12
CA ASN A 3 -50.66 64.94 0.00
C ASN A 3 -49.83 63.73 0.51
N GLN A 4 -50.26 62.50 0.25
CA GLN A 4 -49.81 61.56 -0.82
C GLN A 4 -48.50 60.81 -0.51
N ASP A 5 -48.65 59.54 -0.16
CA ASP A 5 -47.91 58.42 -0.80
C ASP A 5 -48.61 58.08 -2.15
N PRO A 6 -48.07 57.23 -3.08
CA PRO A 6 -47.01 56.22 -2.92
C PRO A 6 -46.02 56.08 -4.10
N SER A 7 -44.97 55.25 -3.96
CA SER A 7 -44.62 54.24 -4.98
C SER A 7 -43.66 53.20 -4.41
N ASP A 8 -44.16 51.98 -4.43
CA ASP A 8 -43.49 50.72 -4.15
C ASP A 8 -42.32 50.45 -5.10
N VAL A 9 -41.23 49.87 -4.58
CA VAL A 9 -40.54 48.78 -5.27
C VAL A 9 -40.15 47.72 -4.22
N GLU A 10 -40.73 46.53 -4.43
CA GLU A 10 -40.46 45.25 -3.77
C GLU A 10 -38.97 44.86 -3.80
N ASN A 11 -38.43 44.26 -2.74
CA ASN A 11 -38.34 42.80 -2.61
C ASN A 11 -37.75 42.40 -1.23
N PRO A 12 -38.07 41.20 -0.70
CA PRO A 12 -37.76 40.79 0.67
C PRO A 12 -36.47 39.95 0.75
N GLU A 13 -35.55 40.32 1.64
CA GLU A 13 -34.45 39.43 2.05
C GLU A 13 -34.81 38.70 3.35
N GLU A 14 -35.25 37.45 3.13
CA GLU A 14 -34.83 36.21 3.80
C GLU A 14 -34.47 36.23 5.30
N ASN A 15 -35.48 35.78 6.06
CA ASN A 15 -35.44 34.77 7.10
C ASN A 15 -34.07 34.17 7.49
N GLN A 16 -33.63 34.51 8.70
CA GLN A 16 -32.66 33.74 9.47
C GLN A 16 -33.31 32.45 9.97
N GLN A 17 -32.73 31.28 9.63
CA GLN A 17 -32.26 30.28 10.61
C GLN A 17 -31.79 28.98 9.94
N ASP A 18 -30.75 28.42 10.57
CA ASP A 18 -30.30 27.03 10.55
C ASP A 18 -29.54 26.47 9.33
N SER A 19 -28.23 26.67 9.37
CA SER A 19 -27.16 25.63 9.31
C SER A 19 -25.84 26.42 9.22
N GLU A 20 -24.74 26.16 9.93
CA GLU A 20 -24.05 24.91 10.13
C GLU A 20 -23.06 25.07 11.31
N LYS A 21 -23.19 24.20 12.32
CA LYS A 21 -22.03 23.80 13.12
C LYS A 21 -21.33 22.68 12.35
N ARG A 22 -20.31 23.04 11.55
CA ARG A 22 -19.38 22.06 10.95
C ARG A 22 -17.93 22.57 11.01
N THR A 23 -17.25 22.15 12.07
CA THR A 23 -15.85 21.70 12.10
C THR A 23 -14.81 22.48 11.27
N ASN A 24 -14.14 23.44 11.93
CA ASN A 24 -12.93 24.13 11.46
C ASN A 24 -11.64 23.25 11.45
N LEU A 25 -11.72 21.99 11.04
CA LEU A 25 -10.59 21.05 11.04
C LEU A 25 -10.34 20.37 9.69
N GLY A 26 -10.71 21.03 8.58
CA GLY A 26 -10.48 20.53 7.21
C GLY A 26 -9.67 21.45 6.29
N ARG A 27 -9.37 22.69 6.70
CA ARG A 27 -8.73 23.68 5.81
C ARG A 27 -7.23 23.46 5.58
N GLY A 28 -6.54 22.79 6.51
CA GLY A 28 -5.08 22.62 6.42
C GLY A 28 -4.62 21.70 5.28
N LEU A 29 -5.39 20.65 4.97
CA LEU A 29 -5.07 19.69 3.91
C LEU A 29 -5.67 20.09 2.56
N ALA A 30 -6.84 20.74 2.53
CA ALA A 30 -7.42 21.26 1.29
C ALA A 30 -6.53 22.34 0.64
N ALA A 31 -5.83 23.14 1.45
CA ALA A 31 -4.83 24.10 0.97
C ALA A 31 -3.59 23.42 0.35
N LEU A 32 -3.38 22.12 0.60
CA LEU A 32 -2.25 21.37 0.06
C LEU A 32 -2.56 20.73 -1.30
N PHE A 33 -3.84 20.58 -1.65
CA PHE A 33 -4.29 19.84 -2.85
C PHE A 33 -5.03 20.66 -3.90
N GLY A 34 -5.34 21.93 -3.64
CA GLY A 34 -5.79 22.89 -4.65
C GLY A 34 -7.18 22.60 -5.21
N ASP A 35 -8.12 23.51 -4.98
CA ASP A 35 -9.39 23.50 -5.70
C ASP A 35 -9.10 23.76 -7.19
N GLU A 36 -9.66 22.91 -8.05
CA GLU A 36 -9.53 23.01 -9.50
C GLU A 36 -10.28 24.25 -9.99
N ASN A 37 -9.63 25.42 -9.98
CA ASN A 37 -9.85 26.58 -10.89
C ASN A 37 -9.24 27.87 -10.29
N GLU A 38 -7.92 27.93 -10.11
CA GLU A 38 -7.24 29.19 -9.77
C GLU A 38 -6.10 29.48 -10.75
N ASP A 39 -6.04 30.75 -11.19
CA ASP A 39 -5.18 31.29 -12.23
C ASP A 39 -3.73 30.76 -12.20
N TYR A 40 -3.28 30.21 -13.33
CA TYR A 40 -1.93 29.64 -13.53
C TYR A 40 -0.78 30.60 -13.15
N ALA A 41 -1.00 31.92 -13.20
CA ALA A 41 0.00 32.93 -12.81
C ALA A 41 0.18 33.09 -11.28
N SER A 42 -0.82 32.69 -10.49
CA SER A 42 -0.81 32.75 -9.02
C SER A 42 -0.10 31.54 -8.41
N LEU A 43 -0.15 30.39 -9.09
CA LEU A 43 0.54 29.15 -8.72
C LEU A 43 2.07 29.27 -8.78
N ASP A 44 2.59 30.15 -9.63
CA ASP A 44 4.04 30.36 -9.82
C ASP A 44 4.71 31.01 -8.59
N LYS A 45 3.97 31.78 -7.79
CA LYS A 45 4.49 32.38 -6.55
C LYS A 45 4.57 31.39 -5.38
N VAL A 46 3.72 30.36 -5.37
CA VAL A 46 3.65 29.34 -4.29
C VAL A 46 4.74 28.26 -4.47
N ARG A 47 5.38 28.19 -5.65
CA ARG A 47 6.49 27.27 -5.98
C ARG A 47 7.83 28.00 -6.16
N SER A 48 8.08 29.09 -5.42
CA SER A 48 9.36 29.80 -5.51
C SER A 48 10.51 28.92 -5.00
N THR A 49 11.10 28.19 -5.95
CA THR A 49 12.34 27.47 -5.77
C THR A 49 13.45 28.49 -5.61
N LYS A 50 14.28 28.33 -4.58
CA LYS A 50 15.42 29.20 -4.30
C LYS A 50 16.69 28.38 -4.38
N GLU A 51 17.72 28.90 -5.02
CA GLU A 51 19.07 28.33 -4.94
C GLU A 51 19.66 28.64 -3.57
N VAL A 52 20.11 27.60 -2.86
CA VAL A 52 20.73 27.72 -1.54
C VAL A 52 22.09 27.01 -1.54
N PRO A 53 23.14 27.64 -0.97
CA PRO A 53 24.42 26.98 -0.80
C PRO A 53 24.29 25.65 -0.06
N ILE A 54 24.89 24.59 -0.60
CA ILE A 54 24.73 23.24 -0.07
C ILE A 54 25.25 23.09 1.37
N GLU A 55 26.17 23.97 1.78
CA GLU A 55 26.76 24.05 3.12
C GLU A 55 25.79 24.57 4.19
N HIS A 56 24.73 25.29 3.79
CA HIS A 56 23.69 25.78 4.71
C HIS A 56 22.56 24.77 4.93
N LEU A 57 22.64 23.59 4.31
CA LEU A 57 21.64 22.53 4.42
C LEU A 57 22.11 21.47 5.40
N HIS A 58 21.25 21.17 6.38
CA HIS A 58 21.52 20.18 7.41
C HIS A 58 20.52 19.03 7.33
N PRO A 59 20.95 17.78 7.52
CA PRO A 59 20.04 16.64 7.60
C PRO A 59 19.13 16.78 8.82
N ASN A 60 17.88 16.36 8.68
CA ASN A 60 16.94 16.36 9.80
C ASN A 60 17.39 15.36 10.88
N ARG A 61 17.36 15.79 12.15
CA ARG A 61 17.78 14.99 13.31
C ARG A 61 16.96 13.71 13.49
N PHE A 62 15.75 13.66 12.93
CA PHE A 62 14.81 12.55 13.01
C PHE A 62 14.79 11.66 11.76
N GLN A 63 15.77 11.77 10.86
CA GLN A 63 15.84 10.95 9.66
C GLN A 63 15.98 9.45 10.01
N PRO A 64 14.98 8.62 9.67
CA PRO A 64 15.02 7.20 10.02
C PRO A 64 15.93 6.38 9.09
N ARG A 65 16.26 6.89 7.89
CA ARG A 65 17.12 6.18 6.94
C ARG A 65 18.59 6.28 7.37
N GLN A 66 19.12 5.23 7.98
CA GLN A 66 20.55 5.13 8.30
C GLN A 66 21.37 4.47 7.19
N TYR A 67 20.73 3.66 6.33
CA TYR A 67 21.41 2.95 5.24
C TYR A 67 21.10 3.56 3.87
N PHE A 68 22.16 3.84 3.11
CA PHE A 68 22.09 4.34 1.75
C PHE A 68 22.90 3.39 0.87
N ASP A 69 22.25 2.83 -0.13
CA ASP A 69 22.93 2.05 -1.16
C ASP A 69 23.86 2.97 -1.96
N ASP A 70 25.16 2.70 -1.88
CA ASP A 70 26.21 3.50 -2.52
C ASP A 70 26.15 3.44 -4.05
N GLU A 71 25.68 2.33 -4.63
CA GLU A 71 25.57 2.15 -6.09
C GLU A 71 24.43 3.00 -6.66
N ALA A 72 23.25 2.92 -6.03
CA ALA A 72 22.11 3.76 -6.39
C ALA A 72 22.38 5.27 -6.14
N LEU A 73 23.24 5.59 -5.18
CA LEU A 73 23.67 6.97 -4.93
C LEU A 73 24.67 7.46 -5.98
N ALA A 74 25.57 6.59 -6.48
CA ALA A 74 26.51 6.93 -7.56
C ALA A 74 25.77 7.26 -8.85
N SER A 75 24.81 6.43 -9.26
CA SER A 75 23.97 6.69 -10.44
C SER A 75 23.23 8.04 -10.36
N LEU A 76 22.66 8.36 -9.19
CA LEU A 76 22.00 9.65 -8.97
C LEU A 76 22.99 10.82 -9.00
N THR A 77 24.22 10.62 -8.49
CA THR A 77 25.29 11.63 -8.53
C THR A 77 25.68 11.96 -9.95
N ASP A 78 25.82 10.96 -10.82
CA ASP A 78 26.16 11.15 -12.22
C ASP A 78 25.04 11.89 -12.96
N SER A 79 23.78 11.49 -12.73
CA SER A 79 22.61 12.18 -13.29
C SER A 79 22.54 13.66 -12.88
N ILE A 80 22.82 13.96 -11.60
CA ILE A 80 22.84 15.33 -11.06
C ILE A 80 24.02 16.13 -11.62
N ARG A 81 25.17 15.49 -11.89
CA ARG A 81 26.31 16.17 -12.51
C ARG A 81 26.00 16.62 -13.95
N GLU A 82 25.23 15.83 -14.69
CA GLU A 82 24.84 16.14 -16.07
C GLU A 82 23.67 17.12 -16.17
N ASN A 83 22.63 16.92 -15.36
CA ASN A 83 21.35 17.61 -15.53
C ASN A 83 21.01 18.58 -14.38
N GLY A 84 21.84 18.64 -13.34
CA GLY A 84 21.52 19.34 -12.10
C GLY A 84 20.42 18.64 -11.30
N VAL A 85 19.96 19.29 -10.24
CA VAL A 85 18.89 18.77 -9.38
C VAL A 85 17.53 19.18 -9.96
N LEU A 86 16.88 18.28 -10.69
CA LEU A 86 15.59 18.57 -11.35
C LEU A 86 14.44 18.75 -10.35
N GLN A 87 14.41 17.96 -9.29
CA GLN A 87 13.38 18.04 -8.26
C GLN A 87 13.91 18.78 -7.03
N PRO A 88 13.33 19.93 -6.65
CA PRO A 88 13.80 20.72 -5.51
C PRO A 88 13.75 19.97 -4.17
N ILE A 89 14.68 20.30 -3.29
CA ILE A 89 14.76 19.75 -1.93
C ILE A 89 13.80 20.54 -1.03
N ILE A 90 13.00 19.85 -0.21
CA ILE A 90 12.07 20.52 0.70
C ILE A 90 12.80 20.78 2.00
N VAL A 91 12.86 22.05 2.40
CA VAL A 91 13.59 22.48 3.59
C VAL A 91 12.72 23.39 4.45
N ARG A 92 13.06 23.46 5.73
CA ARG A 92 12.56 24.49 6.66
C ARG A 92 13.71 25.28 7.23
N ARG A 93 13.44 26.44 7.84
CA ARG A 93 14.46 27.21 8.55
C ARG A 93 14.97 26.42 9.75
N HIS A 94 16.28 26.43 9.98
CA HIS A 94 16.88 25.78 11.14
C HIS A 94 16.43 26.50 12.43
N PRO A 95 15.94 25.79 13.47
CA PRO A 95 15.44 26.42 14.69
C PRO A 95 16.54 27.19 15.46
N ASP A 96 17.74 26.63 15.53
CA ASP A 96 18.83 27.19 16.35
C ASP A 96 19.83 28.10 15.59
N ARG A 97 19.78 28.14 14.25
CA ARG A 97 20.84 28.75 13.42
C ARG A 97 20.25 29.65 12.36
N ALA A 98 20.41 30.95 12.56
CA ALA A 98 19.91 31.95 11.63
C ALA A 98 20.65 31.85 10.28
N SER A 99 19.89 31.66 9.20
CA SER A 99 20.35 31.48 7.80
C SER A 99 20.71 30.06 7.37
N GLU A 100 20.56 29.07 8.24
CA GLU A 100 20.66 27.65 7.88
C GLU A 100 19.28 27.02 7.70
N TYR A 101 19.23 25.88 7.01
CA TYR A 101 18.02 25.14 6.71
C TYR A 101 18.15 23.67 7.08
N GLU A 102 17.04 23.08 7.51
CA GLU A 102 16.93 21.65 7.79
C GLU A 102 16.17 20.95 6.67
N ILE A 103 16.72 19.83 6.19
CA ILE A 103 16.16 19.04 5.09
C ILE A 103 15.01 18.18 5.59
N ILE A 104 13.80 18.46 5.10
CA ILE A 104 12.60 17.66 5.42
C ILE A 104 12.50 16.47 4.47
N ALA A 105 12.67 16.71 3.17
CA ALA A 105 12.60 15.66 2.15
C ALA A 105 13.63 15.89 1.04
N GLY A 106 14.19 14.80 0.50
CA GLY A 106 15.19 14.83 -0.56
C GLY A 106 16.64 14.68 -0.10
N GLU A 107 16.89 14.04 1.04
CA GLU A 107 18.25 13.84 1.57
C GLU A 107 19.19 13.12 0.58
N ARG A 108 18.69 12.13 -0.17
CA ARG A 108 19.47 11.46 -1.23
C ARG A 108 19.97 12.44 -2.30
N ARG A 109 19.12 13.41 -2.69
CA ARG A 109 19.46 14.45 -3.68
C ARG A 109 20.51 15.41 -3.12
N TRP A 110 20.38 15.81 -1.85
CA TRP A 110 21.42 16.62 -1.17
C TRP A 110 22.77 15.89 -1.13
N ARG A 111 22.82 14.64 -0.67
CA ARG A 111 24.07 13.86 -0.61
C ARG A 111 24.70 13.64 -1.99
N ALA A 112 23.88 13.32 -2.99
CA ALA A 112 24.34 13.17 -4.36
C ALA A 112 24.86 14.51 -4.93
N SER A 113 24.23 15.64 -4.58
CA SER A 113 24.69 16.98 -4.97
C SER A 113 26.03 17.34 -4.32
N GLN A 114 26.26 16.93 -3.07
CA GLN A 114 27.57 17.07 -2.41
C GLN A 114 28.64 16.24 -3.14
N LYS A 115 28.35 14.97 -3.48
CA LYS A 115 29.26 14.10 -4.25
C LYS A 115 29.47 14.60 -5.69
N ALA A 116 28.49 15.29 -6.26
CA ALA A 116 28.58 15.94 -7.57
C ALA A 116 29.34 17.29 -7.52
N LEU A 117 29.73 17.75 -6.33
CA LEU A 117 30.43 19.01 -6.08
C LEU A 117 29.65 20.25 -6.54
N LEU A 118 28.32 20.21 -6.42
CA LEU A 118 27.48 21.38 -6.66
C LEU A 118 27.64 22.39 -5.51
N HIS A 119 27.75 23.67 -5.86
CA HIS A 119 27.83 24.76 -4.88
C HIS A 119 26.46 25.14 -4.31
N GLU A 120 25.44 25.14 -5.16
CA GLU A 120 24.07 25.50 -4.83
C GLU A 120 23.11 24.41 -5.28
N VAL A 121 21.98 24.31 -4.57
CA VAL A 121 20.90 23.39 -4.94
C VAL A 121 19.54 24.09 -4.86
N PRO A 122 18.60 23.72 -5.74
CA PRO A 122 17.24 24.22 -5.72
C PRO A 122 16.50 23.67 -4.49
N VAL A 123 15.97 24.58 -3.67
CA VAL A 123 15.18 24.24 -2.49
C VAL A 123 13.83 24.95 -2.50
N VAL A 124 12.83 24.31 -1.89
CA VAL A 124 11.54 24.92 -1.58
C VAL A 124 11.48 25.08 -0.07
N ILE A 125 11.45 26.34 0.37
CA ILE A 125 11.36 26.68 1.79
C ILE A 125 9.89 26.62 2.20
N ARG A 126 9.58 25.75 3.16
CA ARG A 126 8.27 25.70 3.81
C ARG A 126 8.41 25.91 5.30
N GLU A 127 7.50 26.69 5.86
CA GLU A 127 7.40 26.88 7.29
C GLU A 127 6.69 25.66 7.89
N PHE A 128 7.44 24.79 8.56
CA PHE A 128 6.95 23.60 9.24
C PHE A 128 7.36 23.62 10.71
N THR A 129 6.42 23.31 11.60
CA THR A 129 6.76 22.97 12.99
C THR A 129 7.55 21.67 13.06
N ASP A 130 8.25 21.39 14.16
CA ASP A 130 8.98 20.12 14.35
C ASP A 130 8.08 18.90 14.13
N SER A 131 6.85 19.00 14.61
CA SER A 131 5.81 18.00 14.41
C SER A 131 5.48 17.84 12.92
N GLN A 132 5.11 18.91 12.22
CA GLN A 132 4.75 18.83 10.80
C GLN A 132 5.91 18.34 9.91
N ALA A 133 7.14 18.75 10.22
CA ALA A 133 8.34 18.29 9.54
C ALA A 133 8.53 16.77 9.68
N LEU A 134 8.35 16.25 10.88
CA LEU A 134 8.44 14.82 11.16
C LEU A 134 7.30 14.04 10.49
N GLU A 135 6.07 14.57 10.52
CA GLU A 135 4.90 13.98 9.86
C GLU A 135 5.15 13.79 8.36
N VAL A 136 5.59 14.84 7.66
CA VAL A 136 5.89 14.81 6.22
C VAL A 136 6.99 13.80 5.93
N ALA A 137 8.03 13.74 6.75
CA ALA A 137 9.13 12.79 6.59
C ALA A 137 8.66 11.32 6.73
N ILE A 138 7.76 11.04 7.70
CA ILE A 138 7.21 9.68 7.88
C ILE A 138 6.30 9.33 6.70
N VAL A 139 5.44 10.25 6.24
CA VAL A 139 4.55 10.02 5.09
C VAL A 139 5.35 9.72 3.82
N GLU A 140 6.39 10.49 3.52
CA GLU A 140 7.25 10.24 2.35
C GLU A 140 7.92 8.86 2.43
N ASN A 141 8.43 8.50 3.61
CA ASN A 141 9.06 7.20 3.78
C ASN A 141 8.05 6.06 3.59
N VAL A 142 6.84 6.18 4.15
CA VAL A 142 5.75 5.18 4.01
C VAL A 142 5.27 5.01 2.57
N GLN A 143 5.34 6.05 1.75
CA GLN A 143 4.94 5.99 0.33
C GLN A 143 5.96 5.27 -0.58
N ARG A 144 7.05 4.75 -0.02
CA ARG A 144 8.05 4.00 -0.78
C ARG A 144 7.55 2.60 -1.16
N GLN A 145 7.92 2.17 -2.36
CA GLN A 145 7.50 0.88 -2.91
C GLN A 145 8.28 -0.33 -2.36
N ASP A 146 9.43 -0.10 -1.71
CA ASP A 146 10.37 -1.13 -1.25
C ASP A 146 10.28 -1.42 0.26
N LEU A 147 9.24 -0.95 0.94
CA LEU A 147 9.05 -1.18 2.38
C LEU A 147 8.58 -2.60 2.68
N SER A 148 9.12 -3.18 3.76
CA SER A 148 8.54 -4.36 4.38
C SER A 148 7.14 -4.06 4.94
N PRO A 149 6.19 -5.01 4.90
CA PRO A 149 4.87 -4.83 5.51
C PRO A 149 4.90 -4.43 6.99
N LEU A 150 5.96 -4.78 7.72
CA LEU A 150 6.14 -4.35 9.11
C LEU A 150 6.62 -2.91 9.22
N GLU A 151 7.57 -2.48 8.38
CA GLU A 151 8.03 -1.09 8.35
C GLU A 151 6.89 -0.13 7.96
N GLU A 152 6.06 -0.54 7.00
CA GLU A 152 4.84 0.19 6.62
C GLU A 152 3.89 0.31 7.81
N ALA A 153 3.65 -0.79 8.55
CA ALA A 153 2.80 -0.79 9.72
C ALA A 153 3.34 0.10 10.85
N GLU A 154 4.65 0.09 11.07
CA GLU A 154 5.30 0.96 12.06
C GLU A 154 5.18 2.43 11.69
N GLY A 155 5.34 2.77 10.42
CA GLY A 155 5.10 4.12 9.90
C GLY A 155 3.67 4.59 10.16
N TYR A 156 2.66 3.74 9.87
CA TYR A 156 1.27 4.06 10.20
C TYR A 156 1.05 4.25 11.69
N ARG A 157 1.60 3.37 12.54
CA ARG A 157 1.45 3.47 14.00
C ARG A 157 2.05 4.78 14.53
N ARG A 158 3.26 5.15 14.08
CA ARG A 158 3.86 6.43 14.47
C ARG A 158 3.00 7.63 14.04
N LEU A 159 2.45 7.59 12.84
CA LEU A 159 1.54 8.66 12.37
C LEU A 159 0.28 8.78 13.24
N MET A 160 -0.28 7.66 13.70
CA MET A 160 -1.44 7.67 14.61
C MET A 160 -1.07 8.15 16.02
N ASP A 161 0.02 7.63 16.58
CA ASP A 161 0.38 7.86 17.99
C ASP A 161 0.97 9.27 18.21
N GLU A 162 1.82 9.75 17.28
CA GLU A 162 2.51 11.04 17.43
C GLU A 162 1.71 12.22 16.87
N PHE A 163 0.84 11.99 15.89
CA PHE A 163 0.09 13.06 15.20
C PHE A 163 -1.43 12.92 15.29
N SER A 164 -1.92 11.94 16.06
CA SER A 164 -3.35 11.70 16.27
C SER A 164 -4.16 11.47 14.99
N HIS A 165 -3.52 10.97 13.93
CA HIS A 165 -4.21 10.61 12.70
C HIS A 165 -5.18 9.45 12.93
N THR A 166 -6.36 9.54 12.34
CA THR A 166 -7.25 8.38 12.26
C THR A 166 -6.82 7.46 11.12
N GLN A 167 -7.26 6.19 11.15
CA GLN A 167 -7.04 5.27 10.02
C GLN A 167 -7.67 5.77 8.72
N GLU A 168 -8.70 6.61 8.80
CA GLU A 168 -9.37 7.20 7.64
C GLU A 168 -8.52 8.32 7.04
N ASP A 169 -7.98 9.21 7.87
CA ASP A 169 -7.11 10.29 7.42
C ASP A 169 -5.83 9.75 6.78
N LEU A 170 -5.22 8.73 7.41
CA LEU A 170 -4.08 8.01 6.83
C LEU A 170 -4.39 7.43 5.45
N GLY A 171 -5.55 6.78 5.31
CA GLY A 171 -5.97 6.22 4.04
C GLY A 171 -6.04 7.28 2.92
N ARG A 172 -6.54 8.49 3.23
CA ARG A 172 -6.56 9.61 2.27
C ARG A 172 -5.15 10.10 1.94
N VAL A 173 -4.29 10.27 2.94
CA VAL A 173 -2.92 10.82 2.77
C VAL A 173 -2.03 9.86 1.98
N VAL A 174 -2.12 8.55 2.22
CA VAL A 174 -1.28 7.55 1.54
C VAL A 174 -1.94 6.91 0.31
N GLY A 175 -3.18 7.26 -0.01
CA GLY A 175 -3.91 6.72 -1.16
C GLY A 175 -4.27 5.24 -1.02
N LYS A 176 -4.57 4.78 0.21
CA LYS A 176 -4.94 3.39 0.52
C LYS A 176 -6.30 3.33 1.20
N SER A 177 -6.97 2.18 1.11
CA SER A 177 -8.25 2.00 1.81
C SER A 177 -8.04 1.93 3.33
N ARG A 178 -9.03 2.41 4.10
CA ARG A 178 -9.03 2.27 5.57
C ARG A 178 -8.81 0.81 6.01
N SER A 179 -9.41 -0.15 5.29
CA SER A 179 -9.24 -1.59 5.56
C SER A 179 -7.81 -2.06 5.35
N HIS A 180 -7.08 -1.51 4.38
CA HIS A 180 -5.68 -1.81 4.18
C HIS A 180 -4.86 -1.33 5.38
N ILE A 181 -5.00 -0.06 5.78
CA ILE A 181 -4.32 0.53 6.95
C ILE A 181 -4.58 -0.32 8.22
N ALA A 182 -5.85 -0.65 8.49
CA ALA A 182 -6.22 -1.47 9.63
C ALA A 182 -5.58 -2.87 9.58
N ASN A 183 -5.56 -3.51 8.41
CA ASN A 183 -4.96 -4.83 8.26
C ASN A 183 -3.43 -4.80 8.44
N THR A 184 -2.76 -3.77 7.92
CA THR A 184 -1.32 -3.59 8.05
C THR A 184 -0.93 -3.34 9.51
N LEU A 185 -1.65 -2.45 10.21
CA LEU A 185 -1.43 -2.20 11.65
C LEU A 185 -1.59 -3.46 12.52
N ARG A 186 -2.54 -4.35 12.18
CA ARG A 186 -2.74 -5.59 12.93
C ARG A 186 -1.55 -6.55 12.82
N LEU A 187 -0.67 -6.41 11.83
CA LEU A 187 0.55 -7.23 11.75
C LEU A 187 1.47 -6.98 12.96
N LEU A 188 1.44 -5.79 13.54
CA LEU A 188 2.25 -5.44 14.72
C LEU A 188 1.81 -6.20 15.99
N THR A 189 0.59 -6.74 16.01
CA THR A 189 0.08 -7.51 17.15
C THR A 189 0.54 -8.97 17.14
N LEU A 190 1.21 -9.42 16.07
CA LEU A 190 1.74 -10.78 15.97
C LEU A 190 2.94 -10.96 16.91
N PRO A 191 3.22 -12.19 17.39
CA PRO A 191 4.44 -12.48 18.13
C PRO A 191 5.69 -12.26 17.27
N ASP A 192 6.80 -11.91 17.92
CA ASP A 192 8.05 -11.53 17.23
C ASP A 192 8.63 -12.66 16.38
N GLU A 193 8.40 -13.91 16.75
CA GLU A 193 8.78 -15.07 15.94
C GLU A 193 8.05 -15.06 14.58
N VAL A 194 6.76 -14.72 14.54
CA VAL A 194 5.98 -14.62 13.28
C VAL A 194 6.40 -13.40 12.47
N LYS A 195 6.71 -12.27 13.14
CA LYS A 195 7.26 -11.09 12.48
C LYS A 195 8.60 -11.41 11.80
N SER A 196 9.46 -12.16 12.46
CA SER A 196 10.75 -12.60 11.89
C SER A 196 10.56 -13.43 10.61
N PHE A 197 9.56 -14.33 10.58
CA PHE A 197 9.22 -15.08 9.36
C PHE A 197 8.69 -14.19 8.24
N LEU A 198 7.98 -13.11 8.57
CA LEU A 198 7.47 -12.13 7.60
C LEU A 198 8.61 -11.27 7.02
N GLU A 199 9.55 -10.80 7.86
CA GLU A 199 10.72 -10.05 7.43
C GLU A 199 11.67 -10.88 6.56
N ALA A 200 11.85 -12.15 6.92
CA ALA A 200 12.65 -13.09 6.13
C ALA A 200 11.97 -13.53 4.81
N GLY A 201 10.73 -13.09 4.54
CA GLY A 201 9.98 -13.45 3.33
C GLY A 201 9.43 -14.88 3.32
N HIS A 202 9.55 -15.63 4.42
CA HIS A 202 8.99 -16.97 4.56
C HIS A 202 7.46 -16.98 4.63
N LEU A 203 6.86 -15.87 5.04
CA LEU A 203 5.42 -15.65 5.05
C LEU A 203 5.06 -14.40 4.24
N SER A 204 3.94 -14.47 3.53
CA SER A 204 3.33 -13.27 2.94
C SER A 204 2.54 -12.50 3.99
N ALA A 205 2.26 -11.22 3.72
CA ALA A 205 1.34 -10.42 4.54
C ALA A 205 -0.07 -11.06 4.64
N GLY A 206 -0.48 -11.84 3.63
CA GLY A 206 -1.72 -12.63 3.67
C GLY A 206 -1.68 -13.75 4.71
N HIS A 207 -0.60 -14.54 4.73
CA HIS A 207 -0.40 -15.58 5.75
C HIS A 207 -0.35 -14.98 7.15
N ALA A 208 0.44 -13.92 7.32
CA ALA A 208 0.56 -13.22 8.60
C ALA A 208 -0.80 -12.71 9.10
N ARG A 209 -1.65 -12.18 8.20
CA ARG A 209 -3.00 -11.71 8.55
C ARG A 209 -3.92 -12.82 9.01
N ALA A 210 -3.86 -13.99 8.38
CA ALA A 210 -4.66 -15.14 8.76
C ALA A 210 -4.31 -15.65 10.17
N LEU A 211 -3.03 -15.54 10.56
CA LEU A 211 -2.52 -15.92 11.89
C LEU A 211 -2.98 -14.98 13.02
N ILE A 212 -3.54 -13.81 12.70
CA ILE A 212 -3.96 -12.83 13.71
C ILE A 212 -5.14 -13.38 14.52
N GLY A 213 -4.92 -13.57 15.81
CA GLY A 213 -5.90 -14.13 16.74
C GLY A 213 -6.04 -15.65 16.67
N ALA A 214 -5.06 -16.36 16.11
CA ALA A 214 -4.92 -17.80 16.34
C ALA A 214 -4.30 -18.07 17.73
N ASP A 215 -4.57 -19.24 18.32
CA ASP A 215 -4.10 -19.55 19.67
C ASP A 215 -2.57 -19.76 19.73
N ASN A 216 -1.98 -20.39 18.71
CA ASN A 216 -0.54 -20.67 18.64
C ASN A 216 0.07 -20.24 17.28
N PRO A 217 0.08 -18.94 16.97
CA PRO A 217 0.42 -18.43 15.63
C PRO A 217 1.85 -18.76 15.20
N ALA A 218 2.81 -18.87 16.13
CA ALA A 218 4.19 -19.24 15.82
C ALA A 218 4.34 -20.70 15.34
N THR A 219 3.65 -21.64 15.97
CA THR A 219 3.66 -23.05 15.54
C THR A 219 2.99 -23.22 14.18
N LEU A 220 1.91 -22.47 13.95
CA LEU A 220 1.19 -22.46 12.68
C LEU A 220 2.03 -21.82 11.57
N ALA A 221 2.74 -20.73 11.85
CA ALA A 221 3.69 -20.12 10.93
C ALA A 221 4.75 -21.10 10.43
N LYS A 222 5.39 -21.86 11.34
CA LYS A 222 6.36 -22.91 10.98
C LYS A 222 5.75 -23.98 10.09
N ARG A 223 4.52 -24.40 10.40
CA ARG A 223 3.80 -25.39 9.60
C ARG A 223 3.44 -24.86 8.21
N ILE A 224 2.94 -23.63 8.10
CA ILE A 224 2.61 -22.98 6.82
C ILE A 224 3.86 -22.92 5.93
N PHE A 225 5.01 -22.56 6.51
CA PHE A 225 6.28 -22.51 5.79
C PHE A 225 6.75 -23.91 5.37
N ALA A 226 6.72 -24.90 6.27
CA ALA A 226 7.17 -26.27 5.99
C ALA A 226 6.29 -26.98 4.95
N ASP A 227 4.97 -26.80 5.04
CA ASP A 227 3.98 -27.44 4.16
C ASP A 227 3.74 -26.62 2.87
N GLY A 228 4.34 -25.43 2.73
CA GLY A 228 4.20 -24.57 1.56
C GLY A 228 2.76 -24.11 1.29
N LEU A 229 1.96 -23.90 2.35
CA LEU A 229 0.52 -23.66 2.21
C LEU A 229 0.23 -22.30 1.56
N SER A 230 -0.84 -22.26 0.77
CA SER A 230 -1.41 -21.01 0.26
C SER A 230 -2.16 -20.23 1.36
N VAL A 231 -2.45 -18.96 1.08
CA VAL A 231 -3.21 -18.09 2.00
C VAL A 231 -4.59 -18.66 2.30
N ARG A 232 -5.26 -19.23 1.29
CA ARG A 232 -6.58 -19.84 1.45
C ARG A 232 -6.52 -21.11 2.29
N GLU A 233 -5.51 -21.95 2.08
CA GLU A 233 -5.31 -23.15 2.91
C GLU A 233 -4.98 -22.81 4.35
N THR A 234 -4.17 -21.77 4.55
CA THR A 234 -3.86 -21.21 5.87
C THR A 234 -5.13 -20.76 6.59
N GLU A 235 -6.00 -19.98 5.93
CA GLU A 235 -7.28 -19.55 6.51
C GLU A 235 -8.18 -20.74 6.87
N ARG A 236 -8.24 -21.78 6.01
CA ARG A 236 -9.01 -23.00 6.28
C ARG A 236 -8.45 -23.77 7.47
N LEU A 237 -7.12 -23.91 7.57
CA LEU A 237 -6.44 -24.60 8.66
C LEU A 237 -6.73 -23.91 10.00
N ILE A 238 -6.62 -22.59 10.04
CA ILE A 238 -6.88 -21.79 11.25
C ILE A 238 -8.37 -21.84 11.63
N LYS A 239 -9.27 -21.81 10.63
CA LYS A 239 -10.70 -21.95 10.87
C LYS A 239 -11.05 -23.33 11.45
N LYS A 240 -10.45 -24.41 10.92
CA LYS A 240 -10.63 -25.79 11.43
C LYS A 240 -10.09 -25.96 12.85
N ALA A 241 -8.93 -25.35 13.14
CA ALA A 241 -8.36 -25.35 14.48
C ALA A 241 -9.25 -24.62 15.50
N LYS A 242 -9.89 -23.51 15.09
CA LYS A 242 -10.84 -22.76 15.94
C LYS A 242 -12.20 -23.45 16.13
N SER A 243 -12.66 -24.22 15.16
CA SER A 243 -13.96 -24.91 15.23
C SER A 243 -13.93 -26.23 16.00
N GLY A 244 -12.79 -26.64 16.56
CA GLY A 244 -12.70 -27.80 17.45
C GLY A 244 -12.86 -29.17 16.76
N GLU A 245 -12.84 -29.24 15.43
CA GLU A 245 -12.80 -30.53 14.70
C GLU A 245 -11.36 -31.03 14.60
N GLY A 246 -10.87 -31.56 15.73
CA GLY A 246 -9.59 -32.23 15.84
C GLY A 246 -9.54 -33.53 15.01
N ASP A 247 -8.35 -33.81 14.48
CA ASP A 247 -7.99 -34.99 13.71
C ASP A 247 -8.41 -36.31 14.39
N GLY A 248 -9.36 -37.02 13.77
CA GLY A 248 -9.47 -38.46 13.86
C GLY A 248 -8.74 -39.07 12.67
N ALA A 249 -7.60 -39.69 12.93
CA ALA A 249 -6.85 -40.48 11.98
C ALA A 249 -7.72 -41.59 11.35
N ASP A 250 -7.75 -41.69 10.02
CA ASP A 250 -7.52 -42.99 9.40
C ASP A 250 -6.96 -42.87 7.98
N ARG A 251 -6.06 -43.80 7.67
CA ARG A 251 -5.35 -43.94 6.39
C ARG A 251 -6.27 -44.54 5.31
N PRO A 252 -5.91 -44.40 4.01
CA PRO A 252 -6.80 -44.75 2.92
C PRO A 252 -6.76 -46.26 2.65
N SER A 253 -7.94 -46.89 2.56
CA SER A 253 -8.07 -48.20 1.92
C SER A 253 -9.35 -48.29 1.10
N GLY A 254 -9.17 -48.34 -0.22
CA GLY A 254 -9.73 -49.42 -1.03
C GLY A 254 -11.23 -49.41 -1.37
N LYS A 255 -11.47 -49.00 -2.62
CA LYS A 255 -12.26 -49.73 -3.64
C LYS A 255 -13.80 -49.77 -3.59
N THR A 256 -14.33 -49.30 -4.72
CA THR A 256 -15.35 -49.89 -5.61
C THR A 256 -16.84 -49.81 -5.26
N SER A 257 -17.54 -49.04 -6.11
CA SER A 257 -18.69 -49.43 -6.94
C SER A 257 -19.94 -49.99 -6.24
N ALA A 258 -21.05 -49.24 -6.32
CA ALA A 258 -22.12 -49.46 -7.31
C ALA A 258 -23.44 -48.76 -6.91
N LYS A 259 -23.96 -47.99 -7.87
CA LYS A 259 -25.36 -47.61 -8.18
C LYS A 259 -26.50 -48.14 -7.29
N GLY A 260 -27.46 -47.25 -7.01
CA GLY A 260 -28.88 -47.63 -6.97
C GLY A 260 -29.85 -46.71 -6.22
N ALA A 261 -30.29 -45.64 -6.89
CA ALA A 261 -31.65 -45.07 -6.91
C ALA A 261 -32.43 -44.74 -5.60
N GLY A 262 -32.69 -43.43 -5.43
CA GLY A 262 -34.04 -42.88 -5.27
C GLY A 262 -34.55 -42.58 -3.87
N GLY A 263 -34.86 -41.30 -3.59
CA GLY A 263 -35.73 -40.91 -2.47
C GLY A 263 -35.37 -39.57 -1.84
N GLU A 264 -36.11 -38.53 -2.25
CA GLU A 264 -36.17 -37.14 -1.80
C GLU A 264 -36.05 -36.89 -0.28
N GLY A 265 -35.35 -35.80 0.10
CA GLY A 265 -35.62 -35.07 1.34
C GLY A 265 -34.40 -34.57 2.14
N ALA A 266 -34.15 -33.26 2.04
CA ALA A 266 -33.50 -32.38 3.02
C ALA A 266 -31.96 -32.43 3.25
N GLU A 267 -31.35 -31.25 3.04
CA GLU A 267 -30.15 -30.67 3.69
C GLU A 267 -28.84 -31.48 3.77
N SER A 268 -27.82 -31.09 2.97
CA SER A 268 -26.40 -30.90 3.40
C SER A 268 -25.38 -30.90 2.24
N ARG A 269 -24.31 -30.09 2.42
CA ARG A 269 -23.06 -29.93 1.62
C ARG A 269 -23.15 -29.19 0.26
N PRO A 270 -22.34 -28.12 0.02
CA PRO A 270 -21.90 -27.84 -1.34
C PRO A 270 -20.84 -28.89 -1.73
N VAL A 271 -21.22 -29.72 -2.69
CA VAL A 271 -20.38 -30.69 -3.41
C VAL A 271 -19.26 -29.99 -4.18
N PRO A 272 -18.12 -30.66 -4.44
CA PRO A 272 -17.08 -30.15 -5.33
C PRO A 272 -17.69 -29.99 -6.73
N PHE A 273 -17.49 -28.85 -7.38
CA PHE A 273 -17.84 -28.70 -8.80
C PHE A 273 -17.06 -29.75 -9.59
N GLU A 274 -17.75 -30.76 -10.13
CA GLU A 274 -17.20 -31.59 -11.21
C GLU A 274 -16.84 -30.65 -12.36
N LYS A 275 -15.59 -30.67 -12.80
CA LYS A 275 -15.13 -29.79 -13.87
C LYS A 275 -15.93 -30.10 -15.13
N ASP A 276 -16.51 -29.07 -15.76
CA ASP A 276 -17.24 -29.21 -17.02
C ASP A 276 -16.32 -29.76 -18.11
N ALA A 277 -16.87 -30.58 -19.03
CA ALA A 277 -16.10 -31.25 -20.09
C ALA A 277 -15.28 -30.25 -20.95
N ASP A 278 -15.80 -29.04 -21.15
CA ASP A 278 -15.13 -27.96 -21.87
C ASP A 278 -13.90 -27.43 -21.11
N THR A 279 -13.98 -27.38 -19.77
CA THR A 279 -12.86 -26.95 -18.92
C THR A 279 -11.74 -27.99 -18.94
N ILE A 280 -12.09 -29.27 -18.89
CA ILE A 280 -11.13 -30.38 -18.99
C ILE A 280 -10.46 -30.42 -20.37
N ALA A 281 -11.22 -30.16 -21.44
CA ALA A 281 -10.67 -30.06 -22.79
C ALA A 281 -9.66 -28.90 -22.90
N LEU A 282 -10.01 -27.74 -22.35
CA LEU A 282 -9.14 -26.55 -22.37
C LEU A 282 -7.86 -26.75 -21.53
N GLU A 283 -7.96 -27.42 -20.38
CA GLU A 283 -6.80 -27.83 -19.57
C GLU A 283 -5.84 -28.69 -20.39
N ARG A 284 -6.38 -29.71 -21.07
CA ARG A 284 -5.59 -30.63 -21.89
C ARG A 284 -4.94 -29.93 -23.09
N ASP A 285 -5.64 -29.02 -23.74
CA ASP A 285 -5.12 -28.28 -24.89
C ASP A 285 -4.00 -27.30 -24.47
N LEU A 286 -4.19 -26.56 -23.38
CA LEU A 286 -3.15 -25.69 -22.83
C LEU A 286 -1.95 -26.49 -22.31
N SER A 287 -2.20 -27.64 -21.69
CA SER A 287 -1.14 -28.54 -21.23
C SER A 287 -0.30 -29.08 -22.39
N ASN A 288 -0.93 -29.47 -23.50
CA ASN A 288 -0.21 -29.89 -24.71
C ASN A 288 0.56 -28.74 -25.36
N MET A 289 0.02 -27.52 -25.35
CA MET A 289 0.66 -26.35 -25.97
C MET A 289 1.87 -25.84 -25.17
N LEU A 290 1.76 -25.87 -23.84
CA LEU A 290 2.81 -25.39 -22.94
C LEU A 290 3.80 -26.50 -22.54
N GLY A 291 3.43 -27.77 -22.70
CA GLY A 291 4.24 -28.90 -22.22
C GLY A 291 4.31 -28.99 -20.68
N LEU A 292 3.36 -28.34 -19.98
CA LEU A 292 3.32 -28.18 -18.53
C LEU A 292 1.95 -28.59 -17.98
N GLU A 293 1.90 -28.99 -16.70
CA GLU A 293 0.64 -29.33 -16.04
C GLU A 293 -0.19 -28.05 -15.84
N VAL A 294 -1.40 -28.03 -16.41
CA VAL A 294 -2.29 -26.88 -16.40
C VAL A 294 -3.62 -27.27 -15.74
N ALA A 295 -4.05 -26.47 -14.76
CA ALA A 295 -5.34 -26.60 -14.10
C ALA A 295 -6.16 -25.31 -14.25
N ILE A 296 -7.43 -25.45 -14.59
CA ILE A 296 -8.41 -24.39 -14.78
C ILE A 296 -9.56 -24.65 -13.81
N GLU A 297 -9.82 -23.69 -12.94
CA GLU A 297 -10.99 -23.70 -12.06
C GLU A 297 -11.91 -22.54 -12.45
N PHE A 298 -13.12 -22.86 -12.90
CA PHE A 298 -14.12 -21.85 -13.30
C PHE A 298 -15.22 -21.73 -12.24
N TYR A 299 -15.52 -20.51 -11.79
CA TYR A 299 -16.49 -20.23 -10.72
C TYR A 299 -17.71 -19.43 -11.23
N GLY A 300 -18.09 -19.62 -12.50
CA GLY A 300 -19.30 -19.06 -13.13
C GLY A 300 -19.19 -17.61 -13.65
N LYS A 301 -18.45 -16.72 -12.97
CA LYS A 301 -18.21 -15.32 -13.41
C LYS A 301 -16.75 -15.01 -13.76
N GLY A 302 -15.87 -15.99 -13.62
CA GLY A 302 -14.43 -15.89 -13.79
C GLY A 302 -13.76 -17.17 -13.34
N GLY A 303 -12.46 -17.30 -13.56
CA GLY A 303 -11.72 -18.52 -13.23
C GLY A 303 -10.28 -18.27 -12.83
N SER A 304 -9.64 -19.33 -12.36
CA SER A 304 -8.21 -19.38 -12.04
C SER A 304 -7.52 -20.33 -13.01
N LEU A 305 -6.42 -19.89 -13.62
CA LEU A 305 -5.51 -20.71 -14.40
C LEU A 305 -4.24 -20.91 -13.59
N THR A 306 -3.89 -22.17 -13.32
CA THR A 306 -2.65 -22.54 -12.62
C THR A 306 -1.78 -23.33 -13.58
N ILE A 307 -0.56 -22.85 -13.82
CA ILE A 307 0.45 -23.56 -14.63
C ILE A 307 1.56 -23.99 -13.68
N ARG A 308 1.83 -25.28 -13.62
CA ARG A 308 2.88 -25.85 -12.78
C ARG A 308 4.17 -26.00 -13.59
N TYR A 309 5.26 -25.46 -13.07
CA TYR A 309 6.60 -25.59 -13.62
C TYR A 309 7.53 -26.19 -12.57
N GLU A 310 8.56 -26.90 -13.03
CA GLU A 310 9.58 -27.55 -12.20
C GLU A 310 10.91 -26.77 -12.21
N THR A 311 11.13 -25.92 -13.21
CA THR A 311 12.37 -25.14 -13.37
C THR A 311 12.09 -23.67 -13.72
N LEU A 312 13.00 -22.76 -13.38
CA LEU A 312 12.87 -21.33 -13.70
C LEU A 312 12.85 -21.08 -15.22
N GLU A 313 13.56 -21.90 -16.00
CA GLU A 313 13.54 -21.83 -17.47
C GLU A 313 12.14 -22.10 -18.06
N GLN A 314 11.37 -23.01 -17.44
CA GLN A 314 9.98 -23.28 -17.84
C GLN A 314 9.06 -22.10 -17.52
N LEU A 315 9.28 -21.40 -16.41
CA LEU A 315 8.54 -20.18 -16.09
C LEU A 315 8.85 -19.06 -17.09
N ASP A 316 10.13 -18.89 -17.44
CA ASP A 316 10.56 -17.90 -18.44
C ASP A 316 9.97 -18.20 -19.82
N ASP A 317 9.90 -19.47 -20.25
CA ASP A 317 9.25 -19.86 -21.51
C ASP A 317 7.74 -19.55 -21.49
N VAL A 318 7.05 -19.81 -20.38
CA VAL A 318 5.63 -19.44 -20.22
C VAL A 318 5.42 -17.93 -20.31
N LEU A 319 6.25 -17.14 -19.61
CA LEU A 319 6.18 -15.68 -19.65
C LEU A 319 6.51 -15.13 -21.04
N HIS A 320 7.48 -15.73 -21.72
CA HIS A 320 7.85 -15.35 -23.08
C HIS A 320 6.68 -15.58 -24.05
N ARG A 321 6.03 -16.74 -23.99
CA ARG A 321 4.88 -17.09 -24.85
C ARG A 321 3.64 -16.24 -24.56
N LEU A 322 3.42 -15.84 -23.30
CA LEU A 322 2.32 -14.95 -22.93
C LEU A 322 2.56 -13.49 -23.35
N ASN A 323 3.82 -13.05 -23.44
CA ASN A 323 4.18 -11.70 -23.88
C ASN A 323 4.30 -11.56 -25.41
N GLN A 324 4.26 -12.65 -26.17
CA GLN A 324 4.14 -12.58 -27.62
C GLN A 324 2.68 -12.26 -27.98
N THR A 325 2.38 -10.96 -28.13
CA THR A 325 1.11 -10.49 -28.71
C THR A 325 0.86 -11.22 -30.03
N PRO A 326 -0.31 -11.87 -30.25
CA PRO A 326 -0.61 -12.41 -31.56
C PRO A 326 -0.65 -11.24 -32.56
N VAL A 327 0.21 -11.33 -33.58
CA VAL A 327 0.11 -10.47 -34.77
C VAL A 327 -1.17 -10.91 -35.48
N ASN A 328 -2.26 -10.20 -35.23
CA ASN A 328 -3.39 -10.13 -36.15
C ASN A 328 -3.11 -9.03 -37.17
#